data_AF-A0A2I9DQE7-F1
#
_entry.id   AF-A0A2I9DQE7-F1
#
_cell.length_a   1.000
_cell.length_b   1.000
_cell.length_c   1.000
_cell.angle_alpha   90.00
_cell.angle_beta   90.00
_cell.angle_gamma   90.00
#
_symmetry.space_group_name_H-M   'P 1'
#
loop_
_entity.id
_entity.type
_entity.pdbx_description
1 polymer ?
#
loop_
_entity_poly.entity_id
_entity_poly.type
_entity_poly.pdbx_seq_one_letter_code
_entity_poly.pdbx_strand_id
1 'polypeptide(L)'
;MTKLSIGPWIAAQKLPSPGLARDRAAFLERVKVRAESPSVAGFPLLGTGGSCGKPAFALPYRVTWDEENTLALEEVAREFGCFVEYGVYPHLKLEDGGQEVAAVQDWSTFGTVYLRPGYERAEELLVRLAEVLAPQSVVA
;
A
#
# COMPACT_ATOMS: atom_id res chain seq x y z
N MET A 1 21.75 22.22 -3.99
CA MET A 1 20.41 21.73 -4.39
C MET A 1 19.47 21.87 -3.20
N THR A 2 18.41 22.64 -3.31
CA THR A 2 17.35 22.69 -2.30
C THR A 2 16.66 21.32 -2.25
N LYS A 3 16.51 20.75 -1.05
CA LYS A 3 15.84 19.46 -0.84
C LYS A 3 14.34 19.59 -1.16
N LEU A 4 13.68 18.51 -1.57
CA LEU A 4 12.21 18.47 -1.70
C LEU A 4 11.57 18.80 -0.34
N SER A 5 10.63 19.74 -0.32
CA SER A 5 9.97 20.23 0.90
C SER A 5 9.17 19.14 1.63
N ILE A 6 8.73 18.10 0.93
CA ILE A 6 7.94 16.99 1.48
C ILE A 6 8.78 15.90 2.17
N GLY A 7 10.11 16.05 2.23
CA GLY A 7 11.00 15.05 2.85
C GLY A 7 10.57 14.62 4.27
N PRO A 8 10.25 15.55 5.19
CA PRO A 8 9.75 15.20 6.52
C PRO A 8 8.43 14.44 6.49
N TRP A 9 7.51 14.80 5.59
CA TRP A 9 6.22 14.10 5.44
C TRP A 9 6.42 12.66 4.98
N ILE A 10 7.30 12.42 3.99
CA ILE A 10 7.67 11.07 3.52
C ILE A 10 8.35 10.27 4.63
N ALA A 11 9.25 10.90 5.40
CA ALA A 11 9.94 10.24 6.51
C ALA A 11 8.96 9.76 7.59
N ALA A 12 7.91 10.54 7.90
CA ALA A 12 6.87 10.16 8.85
C ALA A 12 6.05 8.93 8.40
N GLN A 13 6.02 8.62 7.10
CA GLN A 13 5.36 7.42 6.57
C GLN A 13 6.19 6.15 6.73
N LYS A 14 7.51 6.29 6.89
CA LYS A 14 8.41 5.14 6.98
C LYS A 14 8.22 4.40 8.29
N LEU A 15 8.49 3.10 8.23
CA LEU A 15 8.48 2.25 9.40
C LEU A 15 9.52 2.75 10.43
N PRO A 16 9.13 3.05 11.68
CA PRO A 16 10.06 3.57 12.69
C PRO A 16 11.13 2.56 13.12
N SER A 17 10.78 1.27 13.15
CA SER A 17 11.69 0.18 13.47
C SER A 17 11.22 -1.14 12.83
N PRO A 18 12.14 -2.06 12.48
CA PRO A 18 11.78 -3.35 11.88
C PRO A 18 10.81 -4.20 12.72
N GLY A 19 10.81 -4.03 14.05
CA GLY A 19 9.92 -4.78 14.94
C GLY A 19 8.44 -4.44 14.77
N LEU A 20 8.13 -3.28 14.18
CA LEU A 20 6.76 -2.84 13.91
C LEU A 20 6.26 -3.22 12.50
N ALA A 21 7.07 -3.97 11.73
CA ALA A 21 6.78 -4.21 10.32
C ALA A 21 5.45 -4.97 10.10
N ARG A 22 4.99 -5.75 11.09
CA ARG A 22 3.71 -6.47 11.05
C ARG A 22 2.67 -5.90 12.02
N ASP A 23 2.94 -4.73 12.61
CA ASP A 23 2.03 -4.09 13.55
C ASP A 23 0.99 -3.24 12.80
N ARG A 24 -0.20 -3.81 12.63
CA ARG A 24 -1.35 -3.15 11.99
C ARG A 24 -1.76 -1.88 12.72
N ALA A 25 -1.77 -1.87 14.06
CA ALA A 25 -2.18 -0.71 14.83
C ALA A 25 -1.19 0.45 14.64
N ALA A 26 0.11 0.16 14.71
CA ALA A 26 1.15 1.16 14.42
C ALA A 26 1.06 1.69 13.00
N PHE A 27 0.64 0.88 12.03
CA PHE A 27 0.40 1.33 10.66
C PHE A 27 -0.82 2.26 10.56
N LEU A 28 -1.94 1.88 11.16
CA LEU A 28 -3.17 2.67 11.16
C LEU A 28 -2.97 4.04 11.82
N GLU A 29 -2.15 4.14 12.87
CA GLU A 29 -1.79 5.45 13.43
C GLU A 29 -0.98 6.31 12.46
N ARG A 30 -0.04 5.71 11.70
CA ARG A 30 0.76 6.44 10.71
C ARG A 30 -0.08 6.94 9.54
N VAL A 31 -1.01 6.13 9.04
CA VAL A 31 -1.77 6.49 7.83
C VAL A 31 -2.82 7.58 8.05
N LYS A 32 -3.21 7.88 9.30
CA LYS A 32 -4.12 8.99 9.63
C LYS A 32 -3.64 10.35 9.10
N VAL A 33 -2.32 10.55 9.00
CA VAL A 33 -1.74 11.81 8.50
C VAL A 33 -1.81 11.96 6.96
N ARG A 34 -2.35 10.95 6.26
CA ARG A 34 -2.48 10.89 4.80
C ARG A 34 -3.84 11.37 4.28
N ALA A 35 -4.67 11.93 5.16
CA ALA A 35 -5.94 12.52 4.75
C ALA A 35 -5.72 13.55 3.62
N GLU A 36 -4.66 14.36 3.73
CA GLU A 36 -4.24 15.34 2.74
C GLU A 36 -2.85 15.02 2.18
N SER A 37 -2.79 14.63 0.90
CA SER A 37 -1.52 14.40 0.20
C SER A 37 -0.86 15.74 -0.15
N PRO A 38 0.44 15.93 0.13
CA PRO A 38 1.11 17.19 -0.14
C PRO A 38 1.35 17.42 -1.64
N SER A 39 1.62 18.68 -2.00
CA SER A 39 2.08 19.08 -3.34
C SER A 39 3.42 19.80 -3.26
N VAL A 40 4.24 19.69 -4.31
CA VAL A 40 5.50 20.42 -4.45
C VAL A 40 5.48 21.22 -5.74
N ALA A 41 5.73 22.52 -5.66
CA ALA A 41 5.74 23.42 -6.83
C ALA A 41 4.46 23.34 -7.69
N GLY A 42 3.30 23.11 -7.07
CA GLY A 42 2.02 22.96 -7.76
C GLY A 42 1.73 21.55 -8.31
N PHE A 43 2.65 20.60 -8.16
CA PHE A 43 2.47 19.22 -8.59
C PHE A 43 2.05 18.32 -7.41
N PRO A 44 0.93 17.58 -7.51
CA PRO A 44 0.47 16.69 -6.46
C PRO A 44 1.39 15.48 -6.32
N LEU A 45 1.63 15.05 -5.08
CA LEU A 45 2.28 13.76 -4.82
C LEU A 45 1.33 12.63 -5.23
N LEU A 46 1.73 11.84 -6.23
CA LEU A 46 0.97 10.65 -6.65
C LEU A 46 1.31 9.41 -5.82
N GLY A 47 2.49 9.37 -5.20
CA GLY A 47 2.99 8.15 -4.59
C GLY A 47 4.48 8.17 -4.28
N THR A 48 4.97 7.09 -3.70
CA THR A 48 6.39 6.73 -3.68
C THR A 48 6.62 5.57 -4.63
N GLY A 49 7.58 5.72 -5.54
CA GLY A 49 7.88 4.67 -6.51
C GLY A 49 8.36 3.37 -5.83
N GLY A 50 7.79 2.24 -6.27
CA GLY A 50 8.27 0.91 -5.89
C GLY A 50 9.70 0.67 -6.39
N SER A 51 10.58 0.20 -5.52
CA SER A 51 12.05 0.28 -5.71
C SER A 51 12.66 -0.68 -6.73
N CYS A 52 11.89 -1.40 -7.56
CA CYS A 52 12.43 -2.51 -8.36
C CYS A 52 11.85 -2.65 -9.79
N GLY A 53 11.27 -1.59 -10.37
CA GLY A 53 10.69 -1.69 -11.73
C GLY A 53 9.44 -2.57 -11.81
N LYS A 54 8.74 -2.75 -10.68
CA LYS A 54 7.44 -3.45 -10.64
C LYS A 54 6.43 -2.65 -11.47
N PRO A 55 5.67 -3.27 -12.39
CA PRO A 55 4.54 -2.62 -13.03
C PRO A 55 3.55 -2.16 -11.96
N ALA A 56 2.95 -1.00 -12.21
CA ALA A 56 1.96 -0.38 -11.35
C ALA A 56 0.62 -0.35 -12.06
N PHE A 57 -0.43 -0.75 -11.36
CA PHE A 57 -1.80 -0.81 -11.86
C PHE A 57 -2.69 0.09 -11.00
N ALA A 58 -3.51 0.91 -11.65
CA ALA A 58 -4.47 1.76 -10.96
C ALA A 58 -5.75 0.98 -10.66
N LEU A 59 -6.20 1.04 -9.41
CA LEU A 59 -7.55 0.62 -9.02
C LEU A 59 -8.55 1.73 -9.41
N PRO A 60 -9.82 1.41 -9.70
CA PRO A 60 -10.80 2.41 -10.14
C PRO A 60 -11.32 3.33 -9.01
N TYR A 61 -10.73 3.26 -7.82
CA TYR A 61 -11.12 4.01 -6.62
C TYR A 61 -9.90 4.28 -5.73
N ARG A 62 -10.01 5.24 -4.81
CA ARG A 62 -9.02 5.47 -3.76
C ARG A 62 -9.11 4.38 -2.69
N VAL A 63 -7.98 3.84 -2.28
CA VAL A 63 -7.88 2.95 -1.10
C VAL A 63 -7.73 3.82 0.14
N THR A 64 -8.49 3.50 1.19
CA THR A 64 -8.33 4.09 2.52
C THR A 64 -7.95 2.99 3.50
N TRP A 65 -6.91 3.19 4.28
CA TRP A 65 -6.51 2.20 5.29
C TRP A 65 -7.23 2.45 6.61
N ASP A 66 -8.10 1.52 6.94
CA ASP A 66 -8.78 1.37 8.21
C ASP A 66 -8.66 -0.09 8.69
N GLU A 67 -9.26 -0.41 9.82
CA GLU A 67 -9.21 -1.76 10.38
C GLU A 67 -9.84 -2.81 9.44
N GLU A 68 -10.96 -2.46 8.78
CA GLU A 68 -11.65 -3.36 7.85
C GLU A 68 -10.78 -3.69 6.63
N ASN A 69 -10.26 -2.69 5.93
CA ASN A 69 -9.46 -2.88 4.73
C ASN A 69 -8.11 -3.54 5.03
N THR A 70 -7.53 -3.31 6.21
CA THR A 70 -6.30 -3.99 6.62
C THR A 70 -6.53 -5.47 6.96
N LEU A 71 -7.63 -5.80 7.64
CA LEU A 71 -8.04 -7.20 7.85
C LEU A 71 -8.36 -7.91 6.53
N ALA A 72 -9.07 -7.24 5.63
CA ALA A 72 -9.41 -7.77 4.32
C ALA A 72 -8.15 -8.03 3.48
N LEU A 73 -7.16 -7.12 3.53
CA LEU A 73 -5.86 -7.31 2.90
C LEU A 73 -5.10 -8.51 3.49
N GLU A 74 -5.12 -8.68 4.82
CA GLU A 74 -4.49 -9.81 5.50
C GLU A 74 -5.14 -11.15 5.12
N GLU A 75 -6.46 -11.18 4.88
CA GLU A 75 -7.15 -12.36 4.36
C GLU A 75 -6.69 -12.70 2.94
N VAL A 76 -6.66 -11.71 2.04
CA VAL A 76 -6.11 -11.89 0.69
C VAL A 76 -4.66 -12.36 0.74
N ALA A 77 -3.84 -11.81 1.63
CA ALA A 77 -2.47 -12.29 1.79
C ALA A 77 -2.46 -13.80 2.15
N ARG A 78 -3.31 -14.24 3.08
CA ARG A 78 -3.41 -15.65 3.48
C ARG A 78 -3.86 -16.56 2.33
N GLU A 79 -4.84 -16.13 1.52
CA GLU A 79 -5.31 -16.86 0.32
C GLU A 79 -4.16 -17.13 -0.69
N PHE A 80 -3.14 -16.28 -0.71
CA PHE A 80 -1.99 -16.35 -1.61
C PHE A 80 -0.70 -16.82 -0.92
N GLY A 81 -0.78 -17.35 0.31
CA GLY A 81 0.38 -17.84 1.05
C GLY A 81 1.37 -16.73 1.42
N CYS A 82 0.85 -15.54 1.69
CA CYS A 82 1.60 -14.34 2.05
C CYS A 82 1.25 -13.85 3.46
N PHE A 83 2.17 -13.09 4.03
CA PHE A 83 1.90 -12.16 5.14
C PHE A 83 1.93 -10.71 4.63
N VAL A 84 1.30 -9.82 5.39
CA VAL A 84 1.37 -8.37 5.14
C VAL A 84 2.48 -7.75 5.98
N GLU A 85 3.34 -6.98 5.34
CA GLU A 85 4.28 -6.07 5.99
C GLU A 85 3.84 -4.62 5.77
N TYR A 86 3.57 -3.92 6.86
CA TYR A 86 3.14 -2.53 6.89
C TYR A 86 4.32 -1.56 6.88
N GLY A 87 4.95 -1.41 5.72
CA GLY A 87 6.04 -0.46 5.49
C GLY A 87 5.55 0.99 5.33
N VAL A 88 6.03 1.64 4.28
CA VAL A 88 5.49 2.93 3.81
C VAL A 88 4.05 2.77 3.31
N TYR A 89 3.77 1.64 2.70
CA TYR A 89 2.44 1.15 2.39
C TYR A 89 2.45 -0.38 2.60
N PRO A 90 1.30 -1.08 2.60
CA PRO A 90 1.27 -2.52 2.80
C PRO A 90 1.93 -3.30 1.67
N HIS A 91 2.78 -4.26 2.02
CA HIS A 91 3.49 -5.16 1.10
C HIS A 91 3.04 -6.59 1.39
N LEU A 92 2.65 -7.34 0.35
CA LEU A 92 2.39 -8.78 0.45
C LEU A 92 3.69 -9.52 0.17
N LYS A 93 4.12 -10.32 1.14
CA LYS A 93 5.34 -11.12 1.06
C LYS A 93 5.02 -12.59 1.27
N LEU A 94 5.58 -13.45 0.42
CA LEU A 94 5.43 -14.91 0.58
C LEU A 94 5.91 -15.34 1.96
N GLU A 95 5.15 -16.23 2.61
CA GLU A 95 5.55 -16.87 3.87
C GLU A 95 6.86 -17.64 3.70
N ASP A 96 7.03 -18.28 2.53
CA ASP A 96 8.30 -18.89 2.14
C ASP A 96 9.26 -17.83 1.56
N GLY A 97 10.42 -17.66 2.21
CA GLY A 97 11.50 -16.79 1.74
C GLY A 97 11.24 -15.28 1.83
N GLY A 98 10.05 -14.82 2.24
CA GLY A 98 9.78 -13.40 2.48
C GLY A 98 9.79 -12.52 1.23
N GLN A 99 9.66 -13.13 0.03
CA GLN A 99 9.70 -12.39 -1.22
C GLN A 99 8.46 -11.51 -1.37
N GLU A 100 8.66 -10.20 -1.55
CA GLU A 100 7.57 -9.29 -1.89
C GLU A 100 7.03 -9.57 -3.28
N VAL A 101 5.73 -9.88 -3.36
CA VAL A 101 5.01 -10.16 -4.61
C VAL A 101 4.07 -9.02 -5.01
N ALA A 102 3.56 -8.26 -4.05
CA ALA A 102 2.73 -7.10 -4.31
C ALA A 102 2.89 -6.00 -3.26
N ALA A 103 2.47 -4.79 -3.59
CA ALA A 103 2.30 -3.73 -2.62
C ALA A 103 1.17 -2.76 -3.03
N VAL A 104 0.44 -2.22 -2.05
CA VAL A 104 -0.78 -1.43 -2.30
C VAL A 104 -0.63 -0.04 -1.72
N GLN A 105 -0.66 1.00 -2.55
CA GLN A 105 -0.48 2.40 -2.16
C GLN A 105 -1.81 3.19 -2.21
N ASP A 106 -2.00 4.08 -1.23
CA ASP A 106 -3.25 4.81 -0.94
C ASP A 106 -3.22 6.34 -1.20
N TRP A 107 -2.07 6.93 -1.58
CA TRP A 107 -1.90 8.39 -1.58
C TRP A 107 -2.45 9.13 -2.80
N SER A 108 -2.66 8.42 -3.92
CA SER A 108 -3.21 8.97 -5.16
C SER A 108 -4.73 9.04 -5.14
N THR A 109 -5.31 9.72 -6.14
CA THR A 109 -6.76 9.72 -6.39
C THR A 109 -7.33 8.32 -6.67
N PHE A 110 -6.46 7.36 -7.01
CA PHE A 110 -6.72 5.94 -7.14
C PHE A 110 -5.78 5.13 -6.23
N GLY A 111 -6.17 3.93 -5.81
CA GLY A 111 -5.24 2.96 -5.25
C GLY A 111 -4.26 2.51 -6.32
N THR A 112 -2.99 2.32 -5.96
CA THR A 112 -1.98 1.78 -6.88
C THR A 112 -1.48 0.44 -6.37
N VAL A 113 -1.55 -0.60 -7.20
CA VAL A 113 -0.99 -1.92 -6.89
C VAL A 113 0.28 -2.12 -7.70
N TYR A 114 1.39 -2.35 -7.02
CA TYR A 114 2.66 -2.77 -7.61
C TYR A 114 2.74 -4.30 -7.58
N LEU A 115 3.09 -4.95 -8.69
CA LEU A 115 3.20 -6.41 -8.76
C LEU A 115 4.60 -6.85 -9.19
N ARG A 116 5.08 -7.97 -8.64
CA ARG A 116 6.30 -8.63 -9.12
C ARG A 116 6.01 -9.31 -10.46
N PRO A 117 6.72 -8.98 -11.56
CA PRO A 117 6.47 -9.59 -12.88
C PRO A 117 6.60 -11.11 -12.93
N GLY A 118 7.50 -11.68 -12.12
CA GLY A 118 7.74 -13.12 -12.08
C GLY A 118 6.84 -13.89 -11.11
N TYR A 119 5.83 -13.25 -10.51
CA TYR A 119 4.90 -13.95 -9.63
C TYR A 119 3.77 -14.58 -10.45
N GLU A 120 3.66 -15.91 -10.41
CA GLU A 120 2.77 -16.68 -11.30
C GLU A 120 1.28 -16.33 -11.13
N ARG A 121 0.86 -15.96 -9.92
CA ARG A 121 -0.53 -15.59 -9.62
C ARG A 121 -0.77 -14.07 -9.58
N ALA A 122 0.08 -13.28 -10.24
CA ALA A 122 0.02 -11.81 -10.18
C ALA A 122 -1.32 -11.23 -10.67
N GLU A 123 -1.85 -11.71 -11.79
CA GLU A 123 -3.13 -11.21 -12.32
C GLU A 123 -4.32 -11.60 -11.41
N GLU A 124 -4.35 -12.84 -10.92
CA GLU A 124 -5.37 -13.31 -9.97
C GLU A 124 -5.33 -12.48 -8.67
N LEU A 125 -4.13 -12.21 -8.15
CA LEU A 125 -3.93 -11.36 -6.99
C LEU A 125 -4.41 -9.93 -7.24
N LEU A 126 -4.14 -9.36 -8.42
CA LEU A 126 -4.60 -8.01 -8.76
C LEU A 126 -6.12 -7.91 -8.76
N VAL A 127 -6.80 -8.87 -9.40
CA VAL A 127 -8.28 -8.91 -9.43
C VAL A 127 -8.81 -9.05 -8.02
N ARG A 128 -8.25 -9.96 -7.21
CA ARG A 128 -8.71 -10.15 -5.84
C ARG A 128 -8.53 -8.91 -4.98
N LEU A 129 -7.39 -8.23 -5.07
CA LEU A 129 -7.15 -6.96 -4.39
C LEU A 129 -8.15 -5.87 -4.84
N ALA A 130 -8.48 -5.83 -6.13
CA ALA A 130 -9.45 -4.89 -6.69
C ALA A 130 -10.91 -5.19 -6.26
N GLU A 131 -11.24 -6.42 -5.95
CA GLU A 131 -12.56 -6.79 -5.44
C GLU A 131 -12.67 -6.51 -3.94
N VAL A 132 -11.67 -6.93 -3.17
CA VAL A 132 -11.71 -6.92 -1.70
C VAL A 132 -11.54 -5.51 -1.14
N LEU A 133 -10.70 -4.68 -1.76
CA LEU A 133 -10.46 -3.31 -1.31
C LEU A 133 -11.45 -2.31 -1.92
N ALA A 134 -12.44 -2.77 -2.69
CA ALA A 134 -13.45 -1.90 -3.26
C ALA A 134 -14.26 -1.24 -2.13
N PRO A 135 -14.54 0.07 -2.22
CA PRO A 135 -15.39 0.73 -1.25
C PRO A 135 -16.73 0.01 -1.17
N GLN A 136 -17.07 -0.53 0.00
CA GLN A 136 -18.39 -1.06 0.24
C GLN A 136 -19.37 0.10 0.07
N SER A 137 -20.30 -0.02 -0.88
CA SER A 137 -21.32 1.01 -1.07
C SER A 137 -22.11 1.11 0.23
N VAL A 138 -22.05 2.26 0.90
CA VAL A 138 -22.97 2.55 1.99
C VAL A 138 -24.36 2.56 1.37
N VAL A 139 -25.12 1.48 1.56
CA VAL A 139 -26.56 1.52 1.34
C VAL A 139 -27.08 2.49 2.38
N ALA A 140 -27.42 3.70 1.93
CA ALA A 140 -28.05 4.74 2.74
C ALA A 140 -29.42 4.30 3.24
#